data_AF-A0A933UW85-F1
#
_entry.id   AF-A0A933UW85-F1
#
_cell.length_a   1.000
_cell.length_b   1.000
_cell.length_c   1.000
_cell.angle_alpha   90.00
_cell.angle_beta   90.00
_cell.angle_gamma   90.00
#
_symmetry.space_group_name_H-M   'P 1'
#
loop_
_entity.id
_entity.type
_entity.pdbx_description
1 polymer ?
#
loop_
_entity_poly.entity_id
_entity_poly.type
_entity_poly.pdbx_seq_one_letter_code
_entity_poly.pdbx_strand_id
1 'polypeptide(L)'
;KVKAERNNILLEIQNKLSREANEKSIGTVQEILIDGVNPKIASGLTGRTRTNRIVLINGEGSLVGKFIRVKFKDATCSTLRGTAL
;
A
#
# COMPACT_ATOMS: atom_id res chain seq x y z
N LYS A 1 12.68 -16.63 -25.68
CA LYS A 1 13.50 -16.57 -24.46
C LYS A 1 13.99 -15.13 -24.17
N VAL A 2 14.66 -14.44 -25.11
CA VAL A 2 15.15 -13.04 -24.95
C VAL A 2 14.07 -11.99 -24.58
N LYS A 3 12.81 -12.14 -25.02
CA LYS A 3 11.72 -11.21 -24.63
C LYS A 3 11.40 -11.30 -23.14
N ALA A 4 11.29 -12.52 -22.61
CA ALA A 4 10.94 -12.75 -21.21
C ALA A 4 12.02 -12.20 -20.28
N GLU A 5 13.29 -12.39 -20.66
CA GLU A 5 14.44 -11.86 -19.93
C GLU A 5 14.48 -10.33 -19.89
N ARG A 6 14.31 -9.67 -21.04
CA ARG A 6 14.17 -8.21 -21.09
C ARG A 6 13.01 -7.69 -20.25
N ASN A 7 11.88 -8.39 -20.26
CA ASN A 7 10.72 -8.02 -19.45
C ASN A 7 11.01 -8.14 -17.95
N ASN A 8 11.71 -9.20 -17.52
CA ASN A 8 12.08 -9.38 -16.12
C ASN A 8 13.04 -8.28 -15.64
N ILE A 9 14.05 -7.93 -16.45
CA ILE A 9 14.97 -6.82 -16.14
C ILE A 9 14.19 -5.50 -15.97
N LEU A 10 13.25 -5.22 -16.88
CA LEU A 10 12.41 -4.02 -16.78
C LEU A 10 11.56 -4.03 -15.51
N LEU A 11 10.96 -5.17 -15.17
CA LEU A 11 10.16 -5.34 -13.95
C LEU A 11 11.01 -5.14 -12.68
N GLU A 12 12.25 -5.63 -12.65
CA GLU A 12 13.16 -5.42 -11.52
C GLU A 12 13.47 -3.93 -11.31
N ILE A 13 13.78 -3.21 -12.38
CA ILE A 13 14.04 -1.77 -12.35
C ILE A 13 12.79 -1.02 -11.87
N GLN A 14 11.62 -1.34 -12.43
CA GLN A 14 10.36 -0.71 -12.06
C GLN A 14 9.99 -0.98 -10.60
N ASN A 15 10.20 -2.20 -10.11
CA ASN A 15 9.92 -2.57 -8.72
C ASN A 15 10.83 -1.80 -7.76
N LYS A 16 12.11 -1.63 -8.11
CA LYS A 16 13.06 -0.83 -7.33
C LYS A 16 12.60 0.62 -7.22
N LEU A 17 12.30 1.26 -8.35
CA LEU A 17 11.84 2.65 -8.38
C LEU A 17 10.51 2.84 -7.63
N SER A 18 9.58 1.90 -7.77
CA SER A 18 8.30 1.94 -7.07
C SER A 18 8.46 1.81 -5.57
N ARG A 19 9.38 0.94 -5.12
CA ARG A 19 9.72 0.79 -3.72
C ARG A 19 10.32 2.08 -3.15
N GLU A 20 11.32 2.67 -3.82
CA GLU A 20 11.92 3.93 -3.40
C GLU A 20 10.89 5.06 -3.31
N ALA A 21 9.93 5.12 -4.23
CA ALA A 21 8.84 6.10 -4.20
C ALA A 21 7.88 5.88 -3.02
N ASN A 22 7.58 4.63 -2.67
CA ASN A 22 6.72 4.31 -1.53
C ASN A 22 7.44 4.51 -0.19
N GLU A 23 8.74 4.22 -0.12
CA GLU A 23 9.57 4.45 1.08
C GLU A 23 9.59 5.93 1.48
N LYS A 24 9.54 6.86 0.52
CA LYS A 24 9.38 8.30 0.80
C LYS A 24 8.10 8.66 1.56
N SER A 25 7.08 7.79 1.53
CA SER A 25 5.84 8.00 2.29
C SER A 25 5.93 7.53 3.74
N ILE A 26 6.96 6.75 4.11
CA ILE A 26 7.14 6.27 5.49
C ILE A 26 7.36 7.48 6.42
N GLY A 27 6.72 7.45 7.58
CA GLY A 27 6.74 8.53 8.57
C GLY A 27 5.72 9.65 8.31
N THR A 28 5.20 9.76 7.09
CA THR A 28 4.13 10.72 6.76
C THR A 28 2.76 10.22 7.24
N VAL A 29 1.86 11.18 7.49
CA VAL A 29 0.45 10.91 7.74
C VAL A 29 -0.33 11.28 6.49
N GLN A 30 -1.07 10.33 5.94
CA GLN A 30 -1.88 10.56 4.75
C GLN A 30 -3.31 10.08 4.99
N GLU A 31 -4.25 10.72 4.32
CA GLU A 31 -5.65 10.30 4.28
C GLU A 31 -5.82 9.15 3.29
N ILE A 32 -6.55 8.13 3.72
CA ILE A 32 -6.85 6.94 2.93
C ILE A 32 -8.35 6.66 2.98
N LEU A 33 -8.91 6.15 1.88
CA LEU A 33 -10.23 5.55 1.87
C LEU A 33 -10.10 4.07 2.19
N ILE A 34 -10.90 3.55 3.12
CA ILE A 34 -10.99 2.10 3.37
C ILE A 34 -11.98 1.48 2.40
N ASP A 35 -11.49 0.59 1.54
CA ASP A 35 -12.28 -0.06 0.49
C ASP A 35 -12.86 -1.40 0.95
N GLY A 36 -12.24 -2.08 1.92
CA GLY A 36 -12.74 -3.37 2.40
C GLY A 36 -11.93 -4.03 3.51
N VAL A 37 -12.41 -5.20 3.93
CA VAL A 37 -11.69 -6.09 4.85
C VAL A 37 -10.74 -7.00 4.08
N ASN A 38 -9.58 -7.27 4.66
CA ASN A 38 -8.63 -8.23 4.11
C ASN A 38 -9.02 -9.65 4.57
N PRO A 39 -9.44 -10.55 3.66
CA PRO A 39 -9.89 -11.88 4.03
C PRO A 39 -8.77 -12.77 4.60
N LYS A 40 -7.50 -12.38 4.42
CA LYS A 40 -6.34 -13.17 4.86
C LYS A 40 -5.86 -12.84 6.27
N ILE A 41 -6.28 -11.71 6.85
CA ILE A 41 -5.77 -11.21 8.14
C ILE A 41 -6.95 -10.82 9.02
N ALA A 42 -7.03 -11.41 10.21
CA ALA A 42 -8.02 -11.00 11.21
C ALA A 42 -7.83 -9.53 11.57
N SER A 43 -8.89 -8.72 11.41
CA SER A 43 -8.86 -7.26 11.55
C SER A 43 -7.99 -6.52 10.51
N GLY A 44 -7.59 -7.17 9.41
CA GLY A 44 -6.91 -6.50 8.32
C GLY A 44 -7.91 -5.69 7.49
N LEU A 45 -7.57 -4.46 7.14
CA LEU A 45 -8.32 -3.61 6.24
C LEU A 45 -7.45 -3.24 5.04
N THR A 46 -8.11 -3.07 3.90
CA THR A 46 -7.51 -2.59 2.66
C THR A 46 -8.09 -1.22 2.31
N GLY A 47 -7.23 -0.35 1.80
CA GLY A 47 -7.65 0.99 1.40
C GLY A 47 -6.72 1.58 0.37
N ARG A 48 -7.04 2.80 -0.07
CA ARG A 48 -6.27 3.53 -1.07
C ARG A 48 -6.04 4.98 -0.67
N THR A 49 -4.82 5.45 -0.93
CA THR A 49 -4.49 6.88 -0.88
C THR A 49 -5.16 7.64 -2.03
N ARG A 50 -5.21 8.97 -1.96
CA ARG A 50 -5.64 9.83 -3.09
C ARG A 50 -4.87 9.58 -4.39
N THR A 51 -3.61 9.15 -4.29
CA THR A 51 -2.77 8.77 -5.44
C THR A 51 -2.94 7.32 -5.88
N ASN A 52 -4.03 6.66 -5.45
CA ASN A 52 -4.38 5.29 -5.78
C ASN A 52 -3.38 4.20 -5.33
N ARG A 53 -2.48 4.51 -4.38
CA ARG A 53 -1.58 3.53 -3.76
C ARG A 53 -2.36 2.66 -2.79
N ILE A 54 -2.12 1.34 -2.84
CA ILE A 54 -2.76 0.35 -1.97
C ILE A 54 -2.18 0.45 -0.57
N VAL A 55 -3.06 0.46 0.42
CA VAL A 55 -2.72 0.57 1.84
C VAL A 55 -3.31 -0.62 2.59
N LEU A 56 -2.50 -1.21 3.46
CA LEU A 56 -2.91 -2.26 4.38
C LEU A 56 -2.74 -1.75 5.81
N ILE A 57 -3.80 -1.84 6.60
CA ILE A 57 -3.77 -1.51 8.03
C ILE A 57 -4.53 -2.57 8.82
N ASN A 58 -4.39 -2.54 10.14
CA ASN A 58 -5.29 -3.25 11.03
C ASN A 58 -6.33 -2.27 11.60
N GLY A 59 -7.56 -2.72 11.75
CA GLY A 59 -8.67 -1.94 12.29
C GLY A 59 -10.00 -2.67 12.22
N GLU A 60 -11.06 -1.99 12.64
CA GLU A 60 -12.41 -2.54 12.63
C GLU A 60 -13.05 -2.44 11.24
N GLY A 61 -13.84 -3.47 10.86
CA GLY A 61 -14.60 -3.47 9.60
C GLY A 61 -15.63 -2.33 9.48
N SER A 62 -15.97 -1.67 10.60
CA SER A 62 -16.83 -0.48 10.66
C SER A 62 -16.24 0.75 9.95
N LEU A 63 -14.96 0.70 9.58
CA LEU A 63 -14.23 1.76 8.90
C LEU A 63 -14.38 1.73 7.37
N VAL A 64 -14.92 0.65 6.79
CA VAL A 64 -15.13 0.53 5.34
C VAL A 64 -16.03 1.66 4.83
N GLY A 65 -15.63 2.29 3.73
CA GLY A 65 -16.30 3.45 3.13
C GLY A 65 -15.94 4.80 3.76
N LYS A 66 -15.05 4.83 4.76
CA LYS A 66 -14.63 6.07 5.43
C LYS A 66 -13.22 6.48 5.03
N PHE A 67 -13.00 7.80 5.03
CA PHE A 67 -11.67 8.37 4.98
C PHE A 67 -11.09 8.43 6.38
N ILE A 68 -9.89 7.90 6.56
CA ILE A 68 -9.16 7.94 7.83
C ILE A 68 -7.71 8.38 7.59
N ARG A 69 -7.08 8.92 8.64
CA ARG A 69 -5.65 9.26 8.61
C ARG A 69 -4.82 8.07 9.07
N VAL A 70 -3.78 7.76 8.31
CA VAL A 70 -2.86 6.66 8.61
C VAL A 70 -1.43 7.18 8.62
N LYS A 71 -0.68 6.79 9.64
CA LYS A 71 0.78 6.97 9.68
C LYS A 71 1.46 5.75 9.06
N PHE A 72 2.18 5.96 7.97
CA PHE A 72 2.89 4.87 7.29
C PHE A 72 4.17 4.48 8.03
N LYS A 73 4.38 3.18 8.19
CA LYS A 73 5.52 2.58 8.92
C LYS A 73 6.39 1.70 8.04
N ASP A 74 5.81 1.09 7.00
CA ASP A 74 6.49 0.16 6.11
C ASP A 74 5.93 0.27 4.68
N ALA A 75 6.74 -0.12 3.70
CA ALA A 75 6.42 -0.03 2.28
C ALA A 75 7.03 -1.19 1.49
N THR A 76 6.27 -1.67 0.52
CA THR A 76 6.75 -2.57 -0.55
C THR A 76 6.67 -1.83 -1.89
N CYS A 77 7.08 -2.45 -3.00
CA CYS A 77 6.94 -1.84 -4.33
C CYS A 77 5.48 -1.55 -4.72
N SER A 78 4.51 -2.28 -4.13
CA SER A 78 3.10 -2.19 -4.51
C SER A 78 2.14 -1.77 -3.39
N THR A 79 2.54 -1.88 -2.13
CA THR A 79 1.67 -1.63 -0.97
C THR A 79 2.37 -0.80 0.11
N LEU A 80 1.61 0.06 0.78
CA LEU A 80 1.98 0.78 1.98
C LEU A 80 1.33 0.14 3.21
N ARG A 81 2.02 0.16 4.35
CA ARG A 81 1.52 -0.37 5.61
C ARG A 81 1.65 0.66 6.72
N GLY A 82 0.64 0.73 7.57
CA GLY A 82 0.60 1.75 8.61
C GLY A 82 -0.38 1.44 9.72
N THR A 83 -0.59 2.43 10.57
CA THR A 83 -1.55 2.38 11.66
C THR A 83 -2.50 3.57 11.55
N ALA A 84 -3.79 3.32 11.73
CA ALA A 84 -4.80 4.37 11.83
C ALA A 84 -4.51 5.28 13.03
N LEU A 85 -4.84 6.56 12.87
CA LEU A 85 -4.79 7.57 13.93
C LEU A 85 -6.18 7.84 14.47
#